data_AF-A0A4Q6AE33-F1
#
_entry.id   AF-A0A4Q6AE33-F1
#
_cell.length_a   1.000
_cell.length_b   1.000
_cell.length_c   1.000
_cell.angle_alpha   90.00
_cell.angle_beta   90.00
_cell.angle_gamma   90.00
#
_symmetry.space_group_name_H-M   'P 1'
#
loop_
_entity.id
_entity.type
_entity.pdbx_description
1 polymer ?
#
loop_
_entity_poly.entity_id
_entity_poly.type
_entity_poly.pdbx_seq_one_letter_code
_entity_poly.pdbx_strand_id
1 'polypeptide(L)'
;YKAGVDVDDVIVALDGTNVRQPKDMSAVLAKHKAGDIIRIAYKHRGELVEKDLMLEESPFLSVSSLDAGDAQKAFRSNWMEEKASKNN
;
A
#
# COMPACT_ATOMS: atom_id res chain seq x y z
N TYR A 1 -3.78 17.15 -2.45
CA TYR A 1 -3.22 18.13 -1.49
C TYR A 1 -4.09 18.37 -0.24
N LYS A 2 -4.96 17.44 0.20
CA LYS A 2 -5.85 17.66 1.36
C LYS A 2 -5.19 17.46 2.74
N ALA A 3 -4.07 16.72 2.82
CA ALA A 3 -3.39 16.39 4.08
C ALA A 3 -2.25 17.35 4.47
N GLY A 4 -1.81 18.22 3.54
CA GLY A 4 -0.59 19.01 3.70
C GLY A 4 0.71 18.22 3.71
N VAL A 5 0.66 16.92 3.35
CA VAL A 5 1.85 16.11 3.05
C VAL A 5 2.29 16.45 1.62
N ASP A 6 3.56 16.79 1.48
CA ASP A 6 4.19 17.15 0.20
C ASP A 6 5.03 16.00 -0.34
N VAL A 7 5.38 16.09 -1.63
CA VAL A 7 6.42 15.23 -2.20
C VAL A 7 7.72 15.46 -1.41
N ASP A 8 8.47 14.38 -1.16
CA ASP A 8 9.67 14.30 -0.31
C ASP A 8 9.45 14.22 1.21
N ASP A 9 8.20 14.22 1.70
CA ASP A 9 7.94 13.97 3.12
C ASP A 9 8.19 12.51 3.51
N VAL A 10 8.85 12.32 4.66
CA VAL A 10 9.15 10.99 5.19
C VAL A 10 8.22 10.67 6.33
N ILE A 11 7.29 9.76 6.09
CA ILE A 11 6.41 9.22 7.13
C ILE A 11 7.25 8.44 8.15
N VAL A 12 7.09 8.75 9.43
CA VAL A 12 7.79 8.08 10.53
C VAL A 12 6.84 7.38 11.51
N ALA A 13 5.57 7.79 11.58
CA ALA A 13 4.57 7.04 12.35
C ALA A 13 3.16 7.22 11.79
N LEU A 14 2.33 6.18 11.94
CA LEU A 14 0.89 6.20 11.71
C LEU A 14 0.19 5.61 12.92
N ASP A 15 -0.80 6.32 13.44
CA ASP A 15 -1.66 5.92 14.55
C ASP A 15 -0.89 5.37 15.76
N GLY A 16 0.18 6.08 16.15
CA GLY A 16 1.08 5.68 17.24
C GLY A 16 2.03 4.51 16.91
N THR A 17 1.93 3.92 15.72
CA THR A 17 2.82 2.85 15.24
C THR A 17 3.98 3.44 14.45
N ASN A 18 5.22 3.10 14.81
CA ASN A 18 6.41 3.55 14.10
C ASN A 18 6.48 2.87 12.71
N VAL A 19 6.69 3.67 11.67
CA VAL A 19 6.74 3.22 10.27
C VAL A 19 8.19 3.27 9.80
N ARG A 20 8.76 2.10 9.49
CA ARG A 20 10.14 1.98 9.00
C ARG A 20 10.22 1.37 7.62
N GLN A 21 9.20 0.60 7.23
CA GLN A 21 9.10 -0.08 5.95
C GLN A 21 7.65 -0.06 5.44
N PRO A 22 7.44 -0.23 4.13
CA PRO A 22 6.09 -0.18 3.54
C PRO A 22 5.08 -1.14 4.19
N LYS A 23 5.54 -2.32 4.65
CA LYS A 23 4.69 -3.31 5.32
C LYS A 23 4.07 -2.80 6.62
N ASP A 24 4.78 -1.94 7.35
CA ASP A 24 4.28 -1.38 8.62
C ASP A 24 3.06 -0.48 8.34
N MET A 25 3.15 0.33 7.28
CA MET A 25 2.02 1.15 6.80
C MET A 25 0.83 0.26 6.43
N SER A 26 1.04 -0.77 5.62
CA SER A 26 -0.05 -1.69 5.23
C SER A 26 -0.72 -2.34 6.44
N ALA A 27 0.05 -2.71 7.46
CA ALA A 27 -0.48 -3.34 8.68
C ALA A 27 -1.31 -2.37 9.53
N VAL A 28 -0.98 -1.07 9.55
CA VAL A 28 -1.79 -0.05 10.21
C VAL A 28 -3.06 0.21 9.39
N LEU A 29 -2.92 0.50 8.10
CA LEU A 29 -4.05 0.81 7.23
C LEU A 29 -5.07 -0.33 7.15
N ALA A 30 -4.65 -1.59 7.21
CA ALA A 30 -5.56 -2.74 7.23
C ALA A 30 -6.50 -2.79 8.46
N LYS A 31 -6.20 -2.02 9.51
CA LYS A 31 -7.03 -1.93 10.73
C LYS A 31 -8.05 -0.79 10.66
N HIS A 32 -7.96 0.07 9.66
CA HIS A 32 -8.83 1.24 9.49
C HIS A 32 -9.63 1.13 8.20
N LYS A 33 -10.73 1.88 8.14
CA LYS A 33 -11.58 2.01 6.96
C LYS A 33 -11.56 3.44 6.43
N ALA A 34 -11.97 3.60 5.17
CA ALA A 34 -12.22 4.91 4.62
C ALA A 34 -13.22 5.67 5.52
N GLY A 35 -12.93 6.95 5.76
CA GLY A 35 -13.64 7.82 6.69
C GLY A 35 -13.02 7.89 8.09
N ASP A 36 -12.15 6.97 8.47
CA ASP A 36 -11.47 7.02 9.78
C ASP A 36 -10.45 8.16 9.81
N ILE A 37 -10.37 8.85 10.96
CA ILE A 37 -9.33 9.85 11.23
C ILE A 37 -8.20 9.16 11.99
N ILE A 38 -6.99 9.21 11.42
CA ILE A 38 -5.78 8.66 12.04
C ILE A 38 -4.74 9.74 12.25
N ARG A 39 -3.92 9.59 13.29
CA ARG A 39 -2.77 10.47 13.51
C ARG A 39 -1.62 10.07 12.58
N ILE A 40 -1.04 11.01 11.85
CA ILE A 40 0.18 10.80 11.07
C ILE A 40 1.31 11.67 11.61
N ALA A 41 2.52 11.12 11.67
CA ALA A 41 3.75 11.84 11.94
C ALA A 41 4.70 11.69 10.75
N TYR A 42 5.19 12.80 10.22
CA TYR A 42 6.13 12.84 9.11
C TYR A 42 7.21 13.89 9.33
N LYS A 43 8.37 13.68 8.70
CA LYS A 43 9.42 14.68 8.63
C LYS A 43 9.24 15.52 7.37
N HIS A 44 9.06 16.82 7.58
CA HIS A 44 9.02 17.83 6.53
C HIS A 44 10.25 18.73 6.68
N ARG A 45 11.16 18.72 5.71
CA ARG A 45 12.38 19.57 5.71
C ARG A 45 13.20 19.49 7.01
N GLY A 46 13.21 18.32 7.66
CA GLY A 46 13.92 18.06 8.92
C GLY A 46 13.10 18.30 10.19
N GLU A 47 11.94 18.93 10.09
CA GLU A 47 11.02 19.14 11.21
C GLU A 47 10.02 17.99 11.32
N LEU A 48 9.75 17.56 12.55
CA LEU A 48 8.72 16.56 12.81
C LEU A 48 7.36 17.25 12.88
N VAL A 49 6.45 16.86 11.99
CA VAL A 49 5.09 17.35 11.92
C VAL A 49 4.14 16.22 12.26
N GLU A 50 3.22 16.45 13.19
CA GLU A 50 2.13 15.54 13.50
C GLU A 50 0.79 16.18 13.15
N LYS A 51 -0.08 15.44 12.45
CA LYS A 51 -1.42 15.90 12.06
C LYS A 51 -2.42 14.78 12.09
N ASP A 52 -3.69 15.15 12.18
CA ASP A 52 -4.80 14.23 11.97
C ASP A 52 -5.15 14.18 10.48
N LEU A 53 -5.32 12.98 9.95
CA LEU A 53 -5.61 12.70 8.56
C LEU A 53 -6.85 11.81 8.46
N MET A 54 -7.84 12.24 7.69
CA MET A 54 -8.96 11.39 7.30
C MET A 54 -8.54 10.48 6.14
N LEU A 55 -8.72 9.17 6.31
CA LEU A 55 -8.51 8.20 5.26
C LEU A 55 -9.62 8.33 4.22
N GLU A 56 -9.27 8.64 2.98
CA GLU A 56 -10.20 8.62 1.86
C GLU A 56 -10.09 7.27 1.13
N GLU A 57 -11.19 6.85 0.50
CA GLU A 57 -11.18 5.67 -0.35
C GLU A 57 -10.26 5.93 -1.56
N SER A 58 -9.28 5.07 -1.79
CA SER A 58 -8.32 5.26 -2.88
C SER A 58 -9.02 5.01 -4.22
N PRO A 59 -9.11 6.00 -5.14
CA PRO A 59 -9.66 5.79 -6.48
C PRO A 59 -8.73 4.98 -7.39
N PHE A 60 -7.54 4.61 -6.89
CA PHE A 60 -6.55 3.86 -7.66
C PHE A 60 -6.79 2.35 -7.51
N LEU A 61 -7.02 1.68 -8.64
CA LEU A 61 -7.01 0.22 -8.74
C LEU A 61 -5.60 -0.30 -8.38
N SER A 62 -5.45 -0.88 -7.18
CA SER A 62 -4.26 -1.63 -6.82
C SER A 62 -4.43 -3.09 -7.25
N VAL A 63 -3.65 -3.54 -8.22
CA VAL A 63 -3.55 -4.97 -8.57
C VAL A 63 -2.67 -5.64 -7.53
N SER A 64 -3.25 -6.03 -6.40
CA SER A 64 -2.61 -6.98 -5.51
C SER A 64 -2.74 -8.36 -6.15
N SER A 65 -1.62 -9.05 -6.40
CA SER A 65 -1.67 -10.45 -6.79
C SER A 65 -2.33 -11.21 -5.64
N LEU A 66 -3.61 -11.57 -5.80
CA LEU A 66 -4.26 -12.55 -4.93
C LEU A 66 -3.35 -13.78 -4.94
N ASP A 67 -2.95 -14.24 -3.76
CA ASP A 67 -2.13 -15.46 -3.64
C ASP A 67 -2.74 -16.53 -4.53
N ALA A 68 -1.97 -16.92 -5.54
CA ALA A 68 -2.39 -17.95 -6.48
C ALA A 68 -2.51 -19.24 -5.69
N GLY A 69 -3.74 -19.61 -5.31
CA GLY A 69 -4.04 -20.97 -4.90
C GLY A 69 -3.56 -21.93 -5.99
N ASP A 70 -3.31 -23.20 -5.65
CA ASP A 70 -2.61 -24.13 -6.56
C ASP A 70 -3.26 -24.24 -7.96
N ALA A 71 -4.58 -24.00 -8.06
CA ALA A 71 -5.30 -23.88 -9.31
C ALA A 71 -4.80 -22.74 -10.23
N GLN A 72 -4.43 -21.59 -9.69
CA GLN A 72 -3.88 -20.46 -10.45
C GLN A 72 -2.42 -20.69 -10.87
N LYS A 73 -1.64 -21.47 -10.10
CA LYS A 73 -0.28 -21.91 -10.52
C LYS A 73 -0.35 -22.91 -11.67
N ALA A 74 -1.28 -23.87 -11.58
CA ALA A 74 -1.51 -24.85 -12.65
C ALA A 74 -1.97 -24.15 -13.95
N PHE A 75 -2.92 -23.22 -13.85
CA PHE A 75 -3.36 -22.42 -14.99
C PHE A 75 -2.20 -21.61 -15.62
N ARG A 76 -1.37 -20.94 -14.80
CA ARG A 76 -0.21 -20.17 -15.31
C ARG A 76 0.84 -21.06 -15.98
N SER A 77 1.09 -22.25 -15.45
CA SER A 77 2.07 -23.19 -16.02
C SER A 77 1.60 -23.68 -17.39
N ASN A 78 0.34 -24.12 -17.47
CA ASN A 78 -0.25 -24.59 -18.72
C ASN A 78 -0.34 -23.47 -19.78
N TRP A 79 -0.62 -22.23 -19.36
CA TRP A 79 -0.65 -21.08 -20.25
C TRP A 79 0.73 -20.68 -20.78
N MET A 80 1.79 -20.80 -19.97
CA MET A 80 3.17 -20.55 -20.41
C MET A 80 3.66 -21.64 -21.39
N GLU A 81 3.32 -22.90 -21.14
CA GLU A 81 3.67 -24.03 -22.02
C GLU A 81 2.94 -23.97 -23.38
N GLU A 82 1.66 -23.62 -23.40
CA GLU A 82 0.89 -23.45 -24.65
C GLU A 82 1.43 -22.29 -25.52
N LYS A 83 1.92 -21.22 -24.88
CA LYS A 83 2.55 -20.09 -25.58
C LYS A 83 3.94 -20.45 -26.12
N ALA A 84 4.69 -21.32 -25.44
CA ALA A 84 5.99 -21.80 -25.90
C ALA A 84 5.88 -22.76 -27.10
N SER A 85 4.83 -23.57 -27.18
CA SER A 85 4.66 -24.53 -28.30
C SER A 85 4.16 -23.88 -29.60
N LYS A 86 3.51 -22.71 -29.52
CA LYS A 86 3.01 -21.97 -30.70
C LYS A 86 4.07 -21.15 -31.45
N ASN A 87 5.32 -21.15 -30.99
CA ASN A 87 6.43 -20.41 -31.61
C ASN A 87 7.51 -21.34 -32.19
N ASN A 88 7.13 -22.54 -32.64
CA ASN A 88 8.01 -23.47 -33.35
C ASN A 88 7.37 -23.93 -34.66
#